data_AF-A0A9K3HQB1-F1
#
_entry.id   AF-A0A9K3HQB1-F1
#
_cell.length_a   1.000
_cell.length_b   1.000
_cell.length_c   1.000
_cell.angle_alpha   90.00
_cell.angle_beta   90.00
_cell.angle_gamma   90.00
#
_symmetry.space_group_name_H-M   'P 1'
#
loop_
_entity.id
_entity.type
_entity.pdbx_description
1 polymer ?
#
loop_
_entity_poly.entity_id
_entity_poly.type
_entity_poly.pdbx_seq_one_letter_code
_entity_poly.pdbx_strand_id
1 'polypeptide(L)'
;MALARAWTNTSTCPIVGNNQKSDSFWNEVCNKFHALMQKEPYRRVNSIGSKYREMNKKISAFCGYYNNAHSNRPSGASDETVFAIAMSKYHTKEGSAFT
;
A
#
# COMPACT_ATOMS: atom_id res chain seq x y z
N MET A 1 -3.96 -2.91 9.86
CA MET A 1 -2.73 -2.82 9.03
C MET A 1 -2.01 -4.16 8.77
N ALA A 2 -2.58 -5.33 9.11
CA ALA A 2 -1.88 -6.61 8.93
C ALA A 2 -1.58 -6.94 7.45
N LEU A 3 -2.48 -6.59 6.52
CA LEU A 3 -2.29 -6.89 5.09
C LEU A 3 -1.14 -6.08 4.47
N ALA A 4 -1.09 -4.78 4.75
CA ALA A 4 0.01 -3.93 4.27
C ALA A 4 1.37 -4.43 4.80
N ARG A 5 1.45 -4.76 6.10
CA ARG A 5 2.66 -5.33 6.70
C ARG A 5 3.06 -6.68 6.09
N ALA A 6 2.10 -7.58 5.90
CA ALA A 6 2.34 -8.87 5.27
C ALA A 6 2.87 -8.72 3.83
N TRP A 7 2.30 -7.79 3.06
CA TRP A 7 2.75 -7.51 1.70
C TRP A 7 4.17 -6.95 1.67
N THR A 8 4.46 -5.91 2.47
CA THR A 8 5.80 -5.29 2.52
C THR A 8 6.86 -6.31 2.91
N ASN A 9 6.59 -7.14 3.92
CA ASN A 9 7.52 -8.18 4.37
C ASN A 9 7.79 -9.26 3.31
N THR A 10 6.85 -9.49 2.40
CA THR A 10 7.04 -10.44 1.28
C THR A 10 7.74 -9.76 0.11
N SER A 11 7.36 -8.53 -0.24
CA SER A 11 7.92 -7.79 -1.38
C SER A 11 9.37 -7.35 -1.18
N THR A 12 9.80 -7.15 0.06
CA THR A 12 11.18 -6.78 0.38
C THR A 12 12.01 -7.96 0.90
N CYS A 13 11.54 -9.20 0.71
CA CYS A 13 12.26 -10.39 1.17
C CYS A 13 13.55 -10.57 0.36
N PRO A 14 14.75 -10.40 0.97
CA PRO A 14 16.02 -10.41 0.24
C PRO A 14 16.37 -11.80 -0.31
N ILE A 15 15.79 -12.86 0.27
CA ILE A 15 16.07 -14.25 -0.08
C ILE A 15 15.48 -14.62 -1.45
N VAL A 16 14.27 -14.13 -1.73
CA VAL A 16 13.55 -14.51 -2.96
C VAL A 16 13.56 -13.38 -3.99
N GLY A 17 13.73 -12.14 -3.54
CA GLY A 17 13.78 -10.96 -4.41
C GLY A 17 12.57 -10.84 -5.33
N ASN A 18 12.80 -10.28 -6.52
CA ASN A 18 11.74 -10.09 -7.53
C ASN A 18 11.42 -11.35 -8.35
N ASN A 19 12.13 -12.47 -8.14
CA ASN A 19 11.97 -13.69 -8.94
C ASN A 19 10.91 -14.64 -8.36
N GLN A 20 9.81 -14.09 -7.83
CA GLN A 20 8.69 -14.87 -7.30
C GLN A 20 7.58 -15.04 -8.33
N LYS A 21 7.10 -16.28 -8.50
CA LYS A 21 5.85 -16.54 -9.22
C LYS A 21 4.68 -15.88 -8.47
N SER A 22 3.78 -15.22 -9.20
CA SER A 22 2.64 -14.48 -8.64
C SER A 22 1.85 -15.28 -7.59
N ASP A 23 1.53 -16.54 -7.87
CA ASP A 23 0.75 -17.37 -6.94
C ASP A 23 1.52 -17.66 -5.65
N SER A 24 2.82 -17.95 -5.75
CA SER A 24 3.69 -18.16 -4.59
C SER A 24 3.79 -16.90 -3.74
N PHE A 25 3.88 -15.73 -4.38
CA PHE A 25 3.91 -14.43 -3.69
C PHE A 25 2.62 -14.22 -2.87
N TRP A 26 1.45 -14.40 -3.49
CA TRP A 26 0.17 -14.17 -2.81
C TRP A 26 -0.11 -15.21 -1.73
N ASN A 27 0.33 -16.46 -1.90
CA ASN A 27 0.27 -17.47 -0.85
C ASN A 27 1.10 -17.07 0.37
N GLU A 28 2.32 -16.56 0.16
CA GLU A 28 3.18 -16.12 1.25
C GLU A 28 2.62 -14.88 1.97
N VAL A 29 2.09 -13.91 1.22
CA VAL A 29 1.36 -12.76 1.80
C VAL A 29 0.16 -13.22 2.64
N CYS A 30 -0.60 -14.20 2.16
CA CYS A 30 -1.73 -14.78 2.87
C CYS A 30 -1.30 -15.45 4.18
N ASN A 31 -0.23 -16.26 4.13
CA ASN A 31 0.31 -16.94 5.32
C ASN A 31 0.77 -15.94 6.38
N LYS A 32 1.56 -14.93 5.98
CA LYS A 32 2.01 -13.87 6.90
C LYS A 32 0.85 -13.03 7.43
N PHE A 33 -0.16 -12.76 6.60
CA PHE A 33 -1.36 -12.05 7.04
C PHE A 33 -2.12 -12.84 8.12
N HIS A 34 -2.31 -14.15 7.95
CA HIS A 34 -2.95 -14.99 8.96
C HIS A 34 -2.12 -15.08 10.25
N ALA A 35 -0.80 -15.25 10.14
CA ALA A 35 0.10 -15.25 11.29
C ALA A 35 0.01 -13.95 12.11
N LEU A 36 -0.07 -12.80 11.44
CA LEU A 36 -0.24 -11.49 12.09
C LEU A 36 -1.62 -11.29 12.73
N MET A 37 -2.65 -11.95 12.22
CA MET A 37 -4.02 -11.81 12.72
C MET A 37 -4.32 -12.74 13.92
N GLN A 38 -3.47 -13.74 14.19
CA GLN A 38 -3.63 -14.72 15.27
C GLN A 38 -5.04 -15.34 15.33
N LYS A 39 -5.68 -15.50 14.18
CA LYS A 39 -7.04 -16.05 14.02
C LYS A 39 -7.01 -17.16 12.99
N GLU A 40 -7.94 -18.11 13.16
CA GLU A 40 -8.17 -19.19 12.20
C GLU A 40 -8.34 -18.63 10.77
N PRO A 41 -7.81 -19.31 9.74
CA PRO A 41 -7.79 -18.81 8.37
C PRO A 41 -9.21 -18.57 7.82
N TYR A 42 -9.69 -17.32 7.85
CA TYR A 42 -11.01 -16.96 7.33
C TYR A 42 -10.97 -16.48 5.87
N ARG A 43 -9.83 -15.96 5.37
CA ARG A 43 -9.72 -15.39 4.02
C ARG A 43 -8.93 -16.29 3.07
N ARG A 44 -9.48 -16.50 1.86
CA ARG A 44 -8.78 -17.14 0.74
C ARG A 44 -7.81 -16.15 0.08
N VAL A 45 -6.73 -16.67 -0.49
CA VAL A 45 -5.66 -15.93 -1.19
C VAL A 45 -6.23 -14.95 -2.23
N ASN A 46 -7.24 -15.37 -3.00
CA ASN A 46 -7.92 -14.54 -3.98
C ASN A 46 -8.59 -13.30 -3.37
N SER A 47 -9.18 -13.42 -2.17
CA SER A 47 -9.79 -12.29 -1.45
C SER A 47 -8.74 -11.29 -1.00
N ILE A 48 -7.57 -11.78 -0.57
CA ILE A 48 -6.45 -10.95 -0.15
C ILE A 48 -5.85 -10.18 -1.32
N GLY A 49 -5.63 -10.86 -2.46
CA GLY A 49 -5.13 -10.23 -3.68
C GLY A 49 -6.06 -9.14 -4.20
N SER A 50 -7.37 -9.41 -4.29
CA SER A 50 -8.36 -8.40 -4.68
C SER A 50 -8.39 -7.21 -3.72
N LYS A 51 -8.34 -7.48 -2.40
CA LYS A 51 -8.33 -6.39 -1.41
C LYS A 51 -7.07 -5.54 -1.51
N TYR A 52 -5.92 -6.18 -1.72
CA TYR A 52 -4.67 -5.45 -1.94
C TYR A 52 -4.75 -4.60 -3.20
N ARG A 53 -5.30 -5.10 -4.31
CA ARG A 53 -5.45 -4.31 -5.55
C ARG A 53 -6.30 -3.06 -5.33
N GLU A 54 -7.39 -3.16 -4.57
CA GLU A 54 -8.19 -1.97 -4.20
C GLU A 54 -7.37 -0.96 -3.39
N MET A 55 -6.64 -1.43 -2.36
CA MET A 55 -5.75 -0.57 -1.58
C MET A 55 -4.67 0.07 -2.45
N ASN A 56 -4.05 -0.71 -3.33
CA ASN A 56 -2.97 -0.27 -4.19
C ASN A 56 -3.44 0.80 -5.18
N LYS A 57 -4.69 0.74 -5.67
CA LYS A 57 -5.27 1.82 -6.48
C LYS A 57 -5.28 3.16 -5.72
N LYS A 58 -5.74 3.15 -4.46
CA LYS A 58 -5.74 4.35 -3.60
C LYS A 58 -4.33 4.84 -3.32
N ILE A 59 -3.41 3.93 -3.01
CA ILE A 59 -1.99 4.24 -2.76
C ILE A 59 -1.37 4.87 -4.02
N SER A 60 -1.51 4.25 -5.19
CA SER A 60 -0.99 4.78 -6.46
C SER A 60 -1.55 6.16 -6.78
N ALA A 61 -2.85 6.39 -6.58
CA ALA A 61 -3.46 7.70 -6.77
C ALA A 61 -2.85 8.74 -5.81
N PHE A 62 -2.75 8.44 -4.52
CA PHE A 62 -2.09 9.30 -3.54
C PHE A 62 -0.63 9.60 -3.89
N CYS A 63 0.14 8.58 -4.27
CA CYS A 63 1.53 8.75 -4.72
C CYS A 63 1.63 9.72 -5.91
N GLY A 64 0.67 9.70 -6.84
CA GLY A 64 0.60 10.68 -7.93
C GLY A 64 0.47 12.12 -7.42
N TYR A 65 -0.45 12.36 -6.46
CA TYR A 65 -0.61 13.68 -5.85
C TYR A 65 0.60 14.10 -5.01
N TYR A 66 1.20 13.16 -4.28
CA TYR A 66 2.41 13.40 -3.49
C TYR A 66 3.58 13.77 -4.40
N ASN A 67 3.84 13.01 -5.46
CA ASN A 67 4.89 13.30 -6.42
C ASN A 67 4.67 14.66 -7.09
N ASN A 68 3.42 15.00 -7.45
CA ASN A 68 3.10 16.32 -7.99
C ASN A 68 3.38 17.45 -6.98
N ALA A 69 3.00 17.27 -5.72
CA ALA A 69 3.25 18.25 -4.66
C ALA A 69 4.75 18.38 -4.34
N HIS A 70 5.48 17.27 -4.35
CA HIS A 70 6.92 17.22 -4.12
C HIS A 70 7.70 17.89 -5.26
N SER A 71 7.33 17.63 -6.52
CA SER A 71 7.97 18.27 -7.68
C SER A 71 7.67 19.77 -7.78
N ASN A 72 6.51 20.22 -7.29
CA ASN A 72 6.13 21.64 -7.25
C ASN A 72 6.27 22.24 -5.85
N ARG A 73 7.22 21.73 -5.06
CA ARG A 73 7.45 22.14 -3.68
C ARG A 73 7.89 23.61 -3.64
N PRO A 74 7.16 24.50 -2.92
CA PRO A 74 7.60 25.86 -2.70
C PRO A 74 8.93 25.88 -1.94
N SER A 75 9.80 26.85 -2.26
CA SER A 75 11.06 27.03 -1.53
C SER A 75 10.78 27.23 -0.03
N GLY A 76 11.45 26.45 0.81
CA GLY A 76 11.25 26.47 2.26
C GLY A 76 10.07 25.64 2.79
N ALA A 77 9.24 25.02 1.95
CA ALA A 77 8.20 24.10 2.42
C ALA A 77 8.83 22.83 3.02
N SER A 78 8.30 22.32 4.12
CA SER A 78 8.72 21.05 4.73
C SER A 78 8.06 19.84 4.05
N ASP A 79 8.57 18.63 4.29
CA ASP A 79 7.97 17.39 3.79
C ASP A 79 6.55 17.17 4.36
N GLU A 80 6.31 17.62 5.59
CA GLU A 80 4.97 17.64 6.20
C GLU A 80 4.00 18.53 5.42
N THR A 81 4.48 19.68 4.93
CA THR A 81 3.69 20.60 4.11
C THR A 81 3.34 19.96 2.77
N VAL A 82 4.31 19.31 2.13
CA VAL A 82 4.10 18.56 0.88
C VAL A 82 3.08 17.44 1.08
N PHE A 83 3.17 16.70 2.19
CA PHE A 83 2.22 15.65 2.54
C PHE A 83 0.81 16.20 2.76
N ALA A 84 0.66 17.32 3.47
CA ALA A 84 -0.63 17.97 3.69
C ALA A 84 -1.28 18.44 2.38
N ILE A 85 -0.48 19.01 1.46
CA ILE A 85 -0.95 19.43 0.13
C ILE A 85 -1.44 18.21 -0.66
N ALA A 86 -0.67 17.12 -0.65
CA ALA A 86 -1.05 15.88 -1.34
C ALA A 86 -2.36 15.30 -0.78
N MET A 87 -2.52 15.31 0.55
CA MET A 87 -3.72 14.84 1.25
C MET A 87 -4.96 15.67 0.86
N SER A 88 -4.82 16.99 0.85
CA SER A 88 -5.90 17.91 0.44
C SER A 88 -6.31 17.70 -1.03
N LYS A 89 -5.32 17.56 -1.93
CA LYS A 89 -5.58 17.28 -3.35
C LYS A 89 -6.27 15.94 -3.57
N TYR A 90 -5.82 14.89 -2.89
CA TYR A 90 -6.44 13.55 -2.96
C TYR A 90 -7.90 13.62 -2.49
N HIS A 91 -8.17 14.21 -1.32
CA HIS A 91 -9.53 14.32 -0.77
C HIS A 91 -10.48 15.06 -1.71
N THR A 92 -10.00 16.16 -2.30
CA THR A 92 -10.80 16.98 -3.23
C THR A 92 -11.17 16.23 -4.51
N LYS A 93 -10.31 15.34 -5.00
CA LYS A 93 -10.52 14.63 -6.27
C LYS A 93 -11.20 13.28 -6.12
N GLU A 94 -10.84 12.53 -5.09
CA GLU A 94 -11.34 11.16 -4.84
C GLU A 94 -12.58 11.14 -3.93
N GLY A 95 -13.00 12.30 -3.40
CA GLY A 95 -14.17 12.45 -2.54
C GLY A 95 -14.09 11.65 -1.23
N SER A 96 -12.91 11.16 -0.87
CA SER A 96 -12.68 10.32 0.30
C SER A 96 -11.31 10.61 0.91
N ALA A 97 -11.22 10.47 2.24
CA ALA A 97 -9.94 10.57 2.93
C ALA A 97 -9.06 9.36 2.59
N PHE A 98 -7.75 9.59 2.44
CA PHE A 98 -6.78 8.52 2.37
C PHE A 98 -6.68 7.85 3.75
N THR A 99 -7.27 6.66 3.87
CA THR A 99 -7.38 5.83 5.09
C THR A 99 -7.14 4.37 4.74
#